data_AF-A0AAD2FK89-F1
#
_entry.id   AF-A0AAD2FK89-F1
#
_cell.length_a   1.000
_cell.length_b   1.000
_cell.length_c   1.000
_cell.angle_alpha   90.00
_cell.angle_beta   90.00
_cell.angle_gamma   90.00
#
_symmetry.space_group_name_H-M   'P 1'
#
loop_
_entity.id
_entity.type
_entity.pdbx_description
1 polymer ?
#
loop_
_entity_poly.entity_id
_entity_poly.type
_entity_poly.pdbx_seq_one_letter_code
_entity_poly.pdbx_strand_id
1 'polypeptide(L)'
;MTGGSHKGIYCDECGAYPIQGTRHKSLAIYDFDICSTCRFANYPCESKDFIAFDEPITSSEAACVGPQVVNRIDAQSAREAEEQLRKGRDAHVAFFGFFGNQAAEGDRQAVVDFINRNAHLTNIHIRLYSFQNHQDVFATITRGLLHNKSVKHLCFHLVPLHNQGSFLDPTPLKELIETNNTLQAMFITRAKYWPGATIEQDTAQLENEFASSLFESLKANRNLNSFRLETMCHLEDSTKHLAWDVVSQNSNLTRFYAKFKSQDDQLDMLLAFNQYQWMKRWTDTFATTPNRVEVVREILDSEQAQNATSLFHLLREFPEALRTMA
;
A
#
# COMPACT_ATOMS: atom_id res chain seq x y z
N MET A 1 4.78 -4.96 -32.07
CA MET A 1 4.81 -5.85 -30.90
C MET A 1 3.52 -5.61 -30.14
N THR A 2 2.58 -6.55 -30.18
CA THR A 2 1.28 -6.44 -29.50
C THR A 2 1.36 -7.23 -28.21
N GLY A 3 2.07 -6.72 -27.20
CA GLY A 3 2.02 -7.35 -25.88
C GLY A 3 0.63 -7.14 -25.28
N GLY A 4 0.11 -8.17 -24.61
CA GLY A 4 -1.25 -8.17 -24.09
C GLY A 4 -1.50 -7.11 -23.00
N SER A 5 -2.78 -6.83 -22.73
CA SER A 5 -3.20 -5.90 -21.67
C SER A 5 -3.39 -6.67 -20.35
N HIS A 6 -2.59 -6.37 -19.33
CA HIS A 6 -2.64 -7.01 -18.01
C HIS A 6 -3.72 -6.40 -17.10
N LYS A 7 -4.99 -6.73 -17.35
CA LYS A 7 -6.13 -6.22 -16.55
C LYS A 7 -5.97 -6.51 -15.06
N GLY A 8 -6.31 -5.53 -14.21
CA GLY A 8 -6.19 -5.66 -12.75
C GLY A 8 -4.79 -5.37 -12.20
N ILE A 9 -3.79 -5.12 -13.05
CA ILE A 9 -2.42 -4.80 -12.66
C ILE A 9 -2.08 -3.38 -13.10
N TYR A 10 -1.61 -2.55 -12.16
CA TYR A 10 -1.09 -1.20 -12.43
C TYR A 10 0.43 -1.20 -12.29
N CYS A 11 1.10 -0.25 -12.94
CA CYS A 11 2.52 0.00 -12.74
C CYS A 11 2.71 0.75 -11.42
N ASP A 12 3.44 0.20 -10.45
CA ASP A 12 3.72 0.82 -9.15
C ASP A 12 4.64 2.05 -9.23
N GLU A 13 5.25 2.33 -10.39
CA GLU A 13 6.07 3.53 -10.58
C GLU A 13 5.34 4.68 -11.27
N CYS A 14 4.67 4.45 -12.39
CA CYS A 14 3.99 5.50 -13.14
C CYS A 14 2.46 5.49 -13.00
N GLY A 15 1.90 4.52 -12.27
CA GLY A 15 0.46 4.35 -12.11
C GLY A 15 -0.28 3.82 -13.33
N ALA A 16 0.42 3.54 -14.45
CA ALA A 16 -0.22 3.08 -15.69
C ALA A 16 -1.09 1.84 -15.46
N TYR A 17 -2.37 1.91 -15.85
CA TYR A 17 -3.34 0.83 -15.64
C TYR A 17 -4.33 0.67 -16.81
N PRO A 18 -4.61 -0.57 -17.26
CA PRO A 18 -3.80 -1.75 -16.97
C PRO A 18 -2.43 -1.62 -17.66
N ILE A 19 -1.41 -2.30 -17.14
CA ILE A 19 -0.11 -2.35 -17.82
C ILE A 19 -0.33 -2.88 -19.25
N GLN A 20 0.06 -2.06 -20.23
CA GLN A 20 0.04 -2.40 -21.66
C GLN A 20 1.40 -2.94 -22.08
N GLY A 21 1.41 -4.02 -22.85
CA GLY A 21 2.63 -4.68 -23.24
C GLY A 21 3.25 -5.48 -22.09
N THR A 22 4.55 -5.70 -22.12
CA THR A 22 5.24 -6.53 -21.13
C THR A 22 5.14 -5.94 -19.72
N ARG A 23 4.55 -6.73 -18.81
CA ARG A 23 4.55 -6.52 -17.35
C ARG A 23 5.85 -7.07 -16.76
N HIS A 24 6.50 -6.31 -15.91
CA HIS A 24 7.70 -6.73 -15.16
C HIS A 24 7.36 -6.83 -13.68
N LYS A 25 7.29 -8.03 -13.13
CA LYS A 25 7.04 -8.27 -11.70
C LYS A 25 8.35 -8.39 -10.94
N SER A 26 8.51 -7.65 -9.84
CA SER A 26 9.70 -7.76 -9.01
C SER A 26 9.76 -9.13 -8.30
N LEU A 27 10.96 -9.70 -8.28
CA LEU A 27 11.32 -10.88 -7.49
C LEU A 27 11.73 -10.50 -6.06
N ALA A 28 12.13 -9.24 -5.85
CA ALA A 28 12.61 -8.71 -4.57
C ALA A 28 11.54 -7.95 -3.80
N ILE A 29 10.55 -7.35 -4.47
CA ILE A 29 9.48 -6.58 -3.83
C ILE A 29 8.15 -7.28 -4.11
N TYR A 30 7.46 -7.66 -3.03
CA TYR A 30 6.16 -8.32 -3.16
C TYR A 30 5.12 -7.37 -3.75
N ASP A 31 4.33 -7.89 -4.69
CA ASP A 31 3.26 -7.14 -5.38
C ASP A 31 3.70 -5.82 -5.99
N PHE A 32 4.95 -5.78 -6.46
CA PHE A 32 5.50 -4.67 -7.22
C PHE A 32 5.62 -5.06 -8.68
N ASP A 33 4.86 -4.38 -9.52
CA ASP A 33 4.72 -4.59 -10.94
C ASP A 33 4.98 -3.28 -11.67
N ILE A 34 5.83 -3.30 -12.69
CA ILE A 34 6.15 -2.10 -13.48
C ILE A 34 5.95 -2.36 -14.97
N CYS A 35 5.60 -1.31 -15.71
CA CYS A 35 5.54 -1.38 -17.17
C CYS A 35 6.95 -1.34 -17.78
N SER A 36 7.07 -1.72 -19.04
CA SER A 36 8.35 -1.72 -19.75
C SER A 36 9.04 -0.35 -19.77
N THR A 37 8.28 0.75 -19.92
CA THR A 37 8.83 2.10 -19.91
C THR A 37 9.55 2.40 -18.59
N CYS A 38 8.91 2.12 -17.46
CA CYS A 38 9.50 2.27 -16.13
C CYS A 38 10.69 1.32 -15.92
N ARG A 39 10.56 0.06 -16.37
CA ARG A 39 11.63 -0.94 -16.28
C ARG A 39 12.91 -0.49 -16.97
N PHE A 40 12.83 0.15 -18.13
CA PHE A 40 14.01 0.61 -18.88
C PHE A 40 14.50 1.99 -18.46
N ALA A 41 13.61 2.85 -17.95
CA ALA A 41 14.00 4.17 -17.45
C ALA A 41 14.76 4.09 -16.13
N ASN A 42 14.31 3.23 -15.21
CA ASN A 42 14.74 3.26 -13.81
C ASN A 42 15.61 2.07 -13.39
N TYR A 43 15.72 1.03 -14.22
CA TYR A 43 16.48 -0.18 -13.89
C TYR A 43 17.38 -0.62 -15.04
N PRO A 44 18.60 -1.13 -14.77
CA PRO A 44 19.48 -1.66 -15.82
C PRO A 44 18.80 -2.78 -16.61
N CYS A 45 18.97 -2.82 -17.94
CA CYS A 45 18.36 -3.84 -18.81
C CYS A 45 18.66 -5.28 -18.35
N GLU A 46 19.81 -5.51 -17.71
CA GLU A 46 20.25 -6.83 -17.24
C GLU A 46 19.84 -7.16 -15.79
N SER A 47 19.09 -6.30 -15.10
CA SER A 47 18.62 -6.60 -13.73
C SER A 47 17.77 -7.87 -13.71
N LYS A 48 18.24 -8.85 -12.94
CA LYS A 48 17.59 -10.14 -12.66
C LYS A 48 16.49 -10.02 -11.59
N ASP A 49 16.21 -8.80 -11.11
CA ASP A 49 15.26 -8.57 -10.03
C ASP A 49 13.81 -8.56 -10.51
N PHE A 50 13.58 -8.78 -11.81
CA PHE A 50 12.27 -8.78 -12.43
C PHE A 50 12.07 -9.99 -13.33
N ILE A 51 10.85 -10.51 -13.33
CA ILE A 51 10.36 -11.46 -14.33
C ILE A 51 9.39 -10.75 -15.27
N ALA A 52 9.58 -10.96 -16.57
CA ALA A 52 8.78 -10.36 -17.62
C ALA A 52 7.63 -11.29 -18.02
N PHE A 53 6.45 -10.71 -18.25
CA PHE A 53 5.27 -11.37 -18.79
C PHE A 53 4.79 -10.58 -20.00
N ASP A 54 4.95 -11.14 -21.20
CA ASP A 54 4.48 -10.51 -22.43
C ASP A 54 2.96 -10.66 -22.63
N GLU A 55 2.37 -11.67 -22.00
CA GLU A 55 0.95 -12.00 -22.07
C GLU A 55 0.33 -12.09 -20.66
N PRO A 56 -0.97 -11.79 -20.50
CA PRO A 56 -1.66 -11.93 -19.23
C PRO A 56 -1.61 -13.38 -18.73
N ILE A 57 -0.94 -13.59 -17.61
CA ILE A 57 -1.00 -14.86 -16.87
C ILE A 57 -2.27 -14.92 -16.03
N THR A 58 -2.76 -16.13 -15.78
CA THR A 58 -3.91 -16.35 -14.90
C THR A 58 -3.57 -15.98 -13.45
N SER A 59 -4.58 -15.62 -12.64
CA SER A 59 -4.39 -15.31 -11.22
C SER A 59 -3.72 -16.46 -10.44
N SER A 60 -3.98 -17.71 -10.85
CA SER A 60 -3.33 -18.90 -10.28
C SER A 60 -1.84 -18.97 -10.61
N GLU A 61 -1.44 -18.66 -11.84
CA GLU A 61 -0.02 -18.64 -12.25
C GLU A 61 0.72 -17.49 -11.56
N ALA A 62 0.08 -16.32 -11.46
CA ALA A 62 0.66 -15.16 -10.77
C ALA A 62 0.94 -15.44 -9.30
N ALA A 63 0.10 -16.23 -8.62
CA ALA A 63 0.30 -16.61 -7.22
C ALA A 63 1.49 -17.57 -7.02
N CYS A 64 1.90 -18.30 -8.07
CA CYS A 64 3.06 -19.18 -8.05
C CYS A 64 4.37 -18.43 -8.40
N VAL A 65 4.29 -17.21 -8.92
CA VAL A 65 5.45 -16.40 -9.29
C VAL A 65 5.73 -15.35 -8.22
N GLY A 66 6.71 -15.67 -7.39
CA GLY A 66 7.17 -14.92 -6.23
C GLY A 66 7.93 -15.88 -5.30
N PRO A 67 8.58 -15.38 -4.23
CA PRO A 67 9.14 -16.25 -3.20
C PRO A 67 8.08 -17.25 -2.74
N GLN A 68 8.34 -18.54 -2.96
CA GLN A 68 7.30 -19.57 -2.99
C GLN A 68 6.47 -19.63 -1.71
N VAL A 69 5.15 -19.75 -1.92
CA VAL A 69 4.09 -19.88 -0.91
C VAL A 69 4.17 -21.26 -0.25
N VAL A 70 5.18 -21.47 0.60
CA VAL A 70 5.21 -22.55 1.59
C VAL A 70 5.23 -21.91 2.98
N ASN A 71 4.25 -21.03 3.25
CA ASN A 71 4.19 -20.26 4.50
C ASN A 71 3.07 -20.80 5.40
N ARG A 72 3.34 -21.90 6.10
CA ARG A 72 2.68 -22.21 7.38
C ARG A 72 3.57 -21.70 8.49
N ILE A 73 3.35 -20.51 9.03
CA ILE A 73 4.20 -20.04 10.15
C ILE A 73 3.63 -20.48 11.48
N ASP A 74 4.03 -21.67 11.86
CA ASP A 74 4.46 -21.95 13.23
C ASP A 74 5.96 -21.62 13.36
N ALA A 75 6.55 -21.78 14.55
CA ALA A 75 7.98 -21.63 14.79
C ALA A 75 8.89 -22.39 13.80
N GLN A 76 8.39 -23.36 13.03
CA GLN A 76 9.15 -24.08 12.02
C GLN A 76 9.41 -23.25 10.76
N SER A 77 8.47 -22.43 10.27
CA SER A 77 8.75 -21.59 9.09
C SER A 77 9.73 -20.45 9.38
N ALA A 78 9.73 -19.92 10.62
CA ALA A 78 10.75 -18.96 11.03
C ALA A 78 12.15 -19.63 11.00
N ARG A 79 12.24 -20.89 11.47
CA ARG A 79 13.47 -21.70 11.40
C ARG A 79 13.85 -22.07 9.97
N GLU A 80 12.89 -22.33 9.10
CA GLU A 80 13.14 -22.60 7.67
C GLU A 80 13.60 -21.34 6.94
N ALA A 81 13.01 -20.17 7.20
CA ALA A 81 13.49 -18.89 6.69
C ALA A 81 14.92 -18.60 7.20
N GLU A 82 15.20 -18.90 8.46
CA GLU A 82 16.55 -18.78 9.06
C GLU A 82 17.55 -19.75 8.40
N GLU A 83 17.14 -20.98 8.08
CA GLU A 83 17.96 -21.96 7.37
C GLU A 83 18.18 -21.58 5.88
N GLN A 84 17.19 -20.96 5.24
CA GLN A 84 17.30 -20.43 3.88
C GLN A 84 18.30 -19.27 3.83
N LEU A 85 18.25 -18.39 4.84
CA LEU A 85 19.23 -17.31 5.04
C LEU A 85 20.63 -17.86 5.32
N ARG A 86 20.74 -18.85 6.22
CA ARG A 86 22.02 -19.51 6.55
C ARG A 86 22.66 -20.20 5.34
N LYS A 87 21.85 -20.66 4.38
CA LYS A 87 22.31 -21.24 3.10
C LYS A 87 22.80 -20.21 2.07
N GLY A 88 22.91 -18.94 2.44
CA GLY A 88 23.55 -17.92 1.60
C GLY A 88 22.70 -17.46 0.41
N ARG A 89 21.38 -17.65 0.48
CA ARG A 89 20.48 -16.89 -0.39
C ARG A 89 20.29 -15.53 0.27
N ASP A 90 20.64 -14.46 -0.44
CA ASP A 90 20.38 -13.06 -0.06
C ASP A 90 18.87 -12.82 0.05
N ALA A 91 18.22 -13.35 1.09
CA ALA A 91 16.82 -13.11 1.32
C ALA A 91 16.69 -11.73 1.96
N HIS A 92 16.74 -10.72 1.10
CA HIS A 92 16.32 -9.35 1.41
C HIS A 92 14.84 -9.25 1.78
N VAL A 93 14.09 -10.36 1.73
CA VAL A 93 12.64 -10.42 1.88
C VAL A 93 12.26 -11.52 2.85
N ALA A 94 11.44 -11.20 3.85
CA ALA A 94 10.80 -12.16 4.72
C ALA A 94 9.28 -12.06 4.63
N PHE A 95 8.61 -13.22 4.68
CA PHE A 95 7.16 -13.32 4.68
C PHE A 95 6.73 -13.94 5.99
N PHE A 96 5.82 -13.27 6.70
CA PHE A 96 5.23 -13.77 7.92
C PHE A 96 3.74 -14.00 7.72
N GLY A 97 3.28 -15.24 7.82
CA GLY A 97 1.88 -15.59 7.68
C GLY A 97 1.35 -16.18 8.97
N PHE A 98 0.60 -15.40 9.73
CA PHE A 98 -0.05 -15.89 10.93
C PHE A 98 -1.44 -16.40 10.50
N PHE A 99 -1.73 -17.68 10.74
CA PHE A 99 -3.06 -18.29 10.58
C PHE A 99 -3.54 -19.01 11.86
N GLY A 100 -4.83 -18.93 12.18
CA GLY A 100 -5.46 -19.76 13.23
C GLY A 100 -5.96 -18.98 14.44
N ASN A 101 -6.36 -19.65 15.52
CA ASN A 101 -7.03 -18.98 16.64
C ASN A 101 -6.08 -18.32 17.64
N GLN A 102 -4.84 -18.79 17.77
CA GLN A 102 -3.85 -18.23 18.69
C GLN A 102 -2.42 -18.44 18.16
N ALA A 103 -1.69 -17.36 17.92
CA ALA A 103 -0.23 -17.45 17.88
C ALA A 103 0.27 -17.51 19.32
N ALA A 104 1.04 -18.54 19.68
CA ALA A 104 1.61 -18.61 21.03
C ALA A 104 2.54 -17.41 21.26
N GLU A 105 2.73 -16.98 22.51
CA GLU A 105 3.72 -15.94 22.85
C GLU A 105 5.10 -16.26 22.25
N GLY A 106 5.50 -17.54 22.31
CA GLY A 106 6.76 -18.00 21.73
C GLY A 106 6.86 -17.78 20.22
N ASP A 107 5.76 -17.91 19.46
CA ASP A 107 5.77 -17.71 18.01
C ASP A 107 5.95 -16.22 17.66
N ARG A 108 5.30 -15.33 18.42
CA ARG A 108 5.42 -13.86 18.24
C ARG A 108 6.84 -13.40 18.54
N GLN A 109 7.40 -13.83 19.67
CA GLN A 109 8.75 -13.47 20.05
C GLN A 109 9.79 -14.03 19.07
N ALA A 110 9.60 -15.25 18.56
CA ALA A 110 10.49 -15.82 17.55
C ALA A 110 10.56 -14.98 16.27
N VAL A 111 9.44 -14.41 15.81
CA VAL A 111 9.42 -13.50 14.65
C VAL A 111 10.17 -12.20 14.95
N VAL A 112 9.98 -11.62 16.14
CA VAL A 112 10.71 -10.42 16.57
C VAL A 112 12.22 -10.70 16.65
N ASP A 113 12.61 -11.81 17.28
CA ASP A 113 14.01 -12.23 17.40
C ASP A 113 14.63 -12.50 16.03
N PHE A 114 13.88 -13.07 15.09
CA PHE A 114 14.31 -13.25 13.71
C PHE A 114 14.55 -11.91 13.02
N ILE A 115 13.59 -10.98 13.09
CA ILE A 115 13.73 -9.65 12.47
C ILE A 115 14.95 -8.92 13.03
N ASN A 116 15.18 -8.99 14.34
CA ASN A 116 16.26 -8.28 15.01
C ASN A 116 17.65 -8.91 14.76
N ARG A 117 17.74 -10.23 14.55
CA ARG A 117 19.01 -10.91 14.28
C ARG A 117 19.48 -10.76 12.82
N ASN A 118 18.59 -10.43 11.90
CA ASN A 118 18.89 -10.40 10.46
C ASN A 118 19.06 -8.97 9.94
N ALA A 119 20.24 -8.39 10.15
CA ALA A 119 20.58 -7.02 9.73
C ALA A 119 20.63 -6.78 8.20
N HIS A 120 20.50 -7.83 7.38
CA HIS A 120 20.43 -7.73 5.92
C HIS A 120 18.99 -7.74 5.39
N LEU A 121 18.00 -7.93 6.27
CA LEU A 121 16.59 -7.96 5.92
C LEU A 121 16.12 -6.54 5.60
N THR A 122 15.75 -6.29 4.35
CA THR A 122 15.34 -4.96 3.88
C THR A 122 13.85 -4.87 3.56
N ASN A 123 13.19 -5.99 3.31
CA ASN A 123 11.78 -6.07 2.94
C ASN A 123 11.07 -7.08 3.86
N ILE A 124 9.93 -6.69 4.40
CA ILE A 124 9.10 -7.57 5.23
C ILE A 124 7.66 -7.48 4.74
N HIS A 125 7.03 -8.65 4.57
CA HIS A 125 5.60 -8.76 4.37
C HIS A 125 5.00 -9.59 5.49
N ILE A 126 4.12 -8.98 6.28
CA ILE A 126 3.36 -9.65 7.35
C ILE A 126 1.90 -9.76 6.93
N ARG A 127 1.36 -10.97 6.96
CA ARG A 127 -0.05 -11.28 6.81
C ARG A 127 -0.61 -11.77 8.13
N LEU A 128 -1.62 -11.07 8.63
CA LEU A 128 -2.34 -11.43 9.84
C LEU A 128 -3.73 -11.90 9.45
N TYR A 129 -3.99 -13.20 9.59
CA TYR A 129 -5.31 -13.79 9.34
C TYR A 129 -6.00 -14.18 10.65
N SER A 130 -7.08 -13.46 10.99
CA SER A 130 -8.18 -14.03 11.76
C SER A 130 -7.81 -14.65 13.15
N PHE A 131 -7.25 -13.87 14.09
CA PHE A 131 -6.86 -14.31 15.45
C PHE A 131 -7.59 -13.62 16.60
N GLN A 132 -7.87 -14.35 17.67
CA GLN A 132 -8.39 -13.79 18.93
C GLN A 132 -7.42 -12.78 19.58
N ASN A 133 -6.12 -12.83 19.26
CA ASN A 133 -5.07 -11.97 19.79
C ASN A 133 -4.33 -11.15 18.70
N HIS A 134 -5.00 -10.82 17.60
CA HIS A 134 -4.35 -10.12 16.48
C HIS A 134 -3.74 -8.76 16.89
N GLN A 135 -4.35 -8.04 17.85
CA GLN A 135 -3.78 -6.80 18.40
C GLN A 135 -2.42 -7.05 19.05
N ASP A 136 -2.29 -8.10 19.87
CA ASP A 136 -1.03 -8.41 20.55
C ASP A 136 0.04 -8.86 19.56
N VAL A 137 -0.32 -9.70 18.59
CA VAL A 137 0.60 -10.11 17.51
C VAL A 137 1.10 -8.90 16.75
N PHE A 138 0.17 -8.04 16.34
CA PHE A 138 0.47 -6.81 15.61
C PHE A 138 1.36 -5.86 16.42
N ALA A 139 1.01 -5.60 17.68
CA ALA A 139 1.78 -4.75 18.57
C ALA A 139 3.18 -5.31 18.83
N THR A 140 3.31 -6.61 19.11
CA THR A 140 4.60 -7.27 19.35
C THR A 140 5.51 -7.20 18.14
N ILE A 141 5.02 -7.52 16.94
CA ILE A 141 5.84 -7.44 15.72
C ILE A 141 6.23 -5.99 15.42
N THR A 142 5.29 -5.06 15.58
CA THR A 142 5.54 -3.63 15.33
C THR A 142 6.60 -3.08 16.28
N ARG A 143 6.57 -3.45 17.56
CA ARG A 143 7.64 -3.12 18.52
C ARG A 143 8.97 -3.73 18.14
N GLY A 144 8.99 -4.97 17.64
CA GLY A 144 10.21 -5.57 17.10
C GLY A 144 10.83 -4.75 15.97
N LEU A 145 9.98 -4.23 15.08
CA LEU A 145 10.41 -3.39 13.96
C LEU A 145 10.94 -2.00 14.37
N LEU A 146 10.60 -1.49 15.55
CA LEU A 146 11.16 -0.22 16.06
C LEU A 146 12.68 -0.26 16.21
N HIS A 147 13.19 -1.43 16.62
CA HIS A 147 14.62 -1.62 16.89
C HIS A 147 15.40 -2.04 15.64
N ASN A 148 14.72 -2.55 14.61
CA ASN A 148 15.37 -2.95 13.37
C ASN A 148 15.69 -1.70 12.50
N LYS A 149 16.96 -1.58 12.11
CA LYS A 149 17.50 -0.50 11.26
C LYS A 149 17.83 -0.93 9.83
N SER A 150 17.53 -2.17 9.46
CA SER A 150 17.80 -2.70 8.12
C SER A 150 16.58 -2.66 7.22
N VAL A 151 15.37 -2.79 7.79
CA VAL A 151 14.12 -2.84 7.05
C VAL A 151 13.81 -1.48 6.45
N LYS A 152 13.65 -1.48 5.13
CA LYS A 152 13.30 -0.33 4.30
C LYS A 152 11.87 -0.40 3.81
N HIS A 153 11.37 -1.60 3.50
CA HIS A 153 10.03 -1.80 2.97
C HIS A 153 9.23 -2.72 3.88
N LEU A 154 8.02 -2.28 4.22
CA LEU A 154 7.13 -3.01 5.10
C LEU A 154 5.74 -3.12 4.48
N CYS A 155 5.22 -4.33 4.39
CA CYS A 155 3.87 -4.60 3.94
C CYS A 155 3.09 -5.34 5.05
N PHE A 156 1.95 -4.79 5.44
CA PHE A 156 0.97 -5.44 6.31
C PHE A 156 -0.27 -5.78 5.50
N HIS A 157 -0.68 -7.04 5.54
CA HIS A 157 -1.96 -7.50 5.04
C HIS A 157 -2.80 -7.99 6.22
N LEU A 158 -3.78 -7.18 6.60
CA LEU A 158 -4.59 -7.34 7.81
C LEU A 158 -5.96 -7.86 7.40
N VAL A 159 -6.28 -9.10 7.79
CA VAL A 159 -7.59 -9.70 7.53
C VAL A 159 -8.36 -9.78 8.84
N PRO A 160 -9.45 -9.02 9.00
CA PRO A 160 -10.21 -8.98 10.24
C PRO A 160 -10.88 -10.33 10.55
N LEU A 161 -11.09 -10.60 11.84
CA LEU A 161 -11.92 -11.71 12.31
C LEU A 161 -13.39 -11.40 12.07
N HIS A 162 -14.14 -12.39 11.56
CA HIS A 162 -15.59 -12.39 11.65
C HIS A 162 -15.99 -12.37 13.13
N ASN A 163 -16.75 -11.34 13.55
CA ASN A 163 -17.58 -11.32 14.76
C ASN A 163 -17.01 -10.73 16.06
N GLN A 164 -15.85 -10.07 16.10
CA GLN A 164 -15.35 -9.52 17.38
C GLN A 164 -15.25 -8.00 17.48
N GLY A 165 -15.52 -7.23 16.43
CA GLY A 165 -15.50 -5.76 16.50
C GLY A 165 -14.16 -5.16 16.97
N SER A 166 -13.13 -5.98 17.20
CA SER A 166 -11.84 -5.55 17.71
C SER A 166 -11.07 -4.92 16.55
N PHE A 167 -11.06 -3.60 16.57
CA PHE A 167 -10.23 -2.81 15.69
C PHE A 167 -8.77 -2.87 16.12
N LEU A 168 -7.86 -2.77 15.17
CA LEU A 168 -6.46 -2.65 15.48
C LEU A 168 -6.19 -1.29 16.12
N ASP A 169 -5.57 -1.30 17.30
CA ASP A 169 -4.99 -0.09 17.88
C ASP A 169 -3.90 0.43 16.92
N PRO A 170 -4.03 1.65 16.37
CA PRO A 170 -3.03 2.22 15.47
C PRO A 170 -1.74 2.62 16.20
N THR A 171 -1.74 2.71 17.54
CA THR A 171 -0.64 3.28 18.34
C THR A 171 0.72 2.66 18.03
N PRO A 172 0.88 1.32 17.95
CA PRO A 172 2.17 0.73 17.61
C PRO A 172 2.67 1.15 16.22
N LEU A 173 1.78 1.18 15.21
CA LEU A 173 2.18 1.60 13.87
C LEU A 173 2.50 3.08 13.80
N LYS A 174 1.72 3.92 14.50
CA LYS A 174 2.00 5.34 14.62
C LYS A 174 3.40 5.56 15.20
N GLU A 175 3.73 4.88 16.30
CA GLU A 175 5.07 4.93 16.90
C GLU A 175 6.15 4.45 15.92
N LEU A 176 5.89 3.36 15.18
CA LEU A 176 6.80 2.86 14.15
C LEU A 176 7.05 3.89 13.05
N ILE A 177 6.00 4.53 12.54
CA ILE A 177 6.12 5.56 11.51
C ILE A 177 6.84 6.78 12.08
N GLU A 178 6.55 7.24 13.29
CA GLU A 178 7.15 8.44 13.86
C GLU A 178 8.65 8.27 14.16
N THR A 179 9.05 7.08 14.62
CA THR A 179 10.39 6.86 15.18
C THR A 179 11.33 6.09 14.25
N ASN A 180 10.81 5.32 13.30
CA ASN A 180 11.67 4.54 12.39
C ASN A 180 12.17 5.41 11.24
N ASN A 181 13.50 5.60 11.24
CA ASN A 181 14.21 6.41 10.26
C ASN A 181 14.82 5.61 9.09
N THR A 182 14.51 4.33 8.97
CA THR A 182 15.04 3.44 7.92
C THR A 182 13.96 3.01 6.93
N LEU A 183 12.70 3.02 7.35
CA LEU A 183 11.56 2.77 6.48
C LEU A 183 11.46 3.82 5.38
N GLN A 184 11.46 3.35 4.14
CA GLN A 184 11.30 4.11 2.91
C GLN A 184 9.93 3.88 2.27
N ALA A 185 9.36 2.68 2.44
CA ALA A 185 8.04 2.34 1.92
C ALA A 185 7.22 1.54 2.94
N MET A 186 5.94 1.89 3.06
CA MET A 186 4.98 1.17 3.89
C MET A 186 3.67 0.94 3.13
N PHE A 187 3.20 -0.30 3.15
CA PHE A 187 1.95 -0.72 2.51
C PHE A 187 1.07 -1.41 3.53
N ILE A 188 -0.15 -0.91 3.73
CA ILE A 188 -1.10 -1.48 4.67
C ILE A 188 -2.37 -1.79 3.88
N THR A 189 -2.69 -3.06 3.74
CA THR A 189 -3.94 -3.51 3.13
C THR A 189 -4.80 -4.14 4.20
N ARG A 190 -6.00 -3.60 4.39
CA ARG A 190 -7.05 -4.20 5.21
C ARG A 190 -8.06 -4.86 4.30
N ALA A 191 -8.00 -6.18 4.21
CA ALA A 191 -8.83 -6.93 3.28
C ALA A 191 -10.31 -6.85 3.68
N LYS A 192 -11.18 -6.69 2.68
CA LYS A 192 -12.63 -6.75 2.91
C LYS A 192 -13.03 -8.13 3.40
N TYR A 193 -14.05 -8.13 4.25
CA TYR A 193 -14.83 -9.32 4.56
C TYR A 193 -15.38 -9.97 3.28
N TRP A 194 -15.66 -11.26 3.39
CA TRP A 194 -16.34 -12.03 2.34
C TRP A 194 -17.61 -11.32 1.83
N PRO A 195 -17.97 -11.48 0.54
CA PRO A 195 -19.18 -10.88 -0.02
C PRO A 195 -20.40 -11.20 0.84
N GLY A 196 -21.01 -10.18 1.45
CA GLY A 196 -22.20 -10.32 2.29
C GLY A 196 -22.06 -9.88 3.75
N ALA A 197 -20.86 -9.58 4.25
CA ALA A 197 -20.72 -8.97 5.57
C ALA A 197 -21.20 -7.50 5.55
N THR A 198 -22.17 -7.16 6.39
CA THR A 198 -22.58 -5.79 6.65
C THR A 198 -21.53 -5.11 7.51
N ILE A 199 -21.00 -3.99 7.04
CA ILE A 199 -20.11 -3.12 7.82
C ILE A 199 -21.00 -2.36 8.80
N GLU A 200 -20.84 -2.61 10.09
CA GLU A 200 -21.54 -1.85 11.13
C GLU A 200 -21.05 -0.39 11.16
N GLN A 201 -21.91 0.56 11.51
CA GLN A 201 -21.59 1.99 11.50
C GLN A 201 -20.34 2.31 12.35
N ASP A 202 -20.16 1.63 13.48
CA ASP A 202 -19.01 1.77 14.37
C ASP A 202 -17.68 1.36 13.69
N THR A 203 -17.73 0.44 12.72
CA THR A 203 -16.55 0.04 11.93
C THR A 203 -16.05 1.20 11.07
N ALA A 204 -16.94 2.05 10.56
CA ALA A 204 -16.53 3.20 9.75
C ALA A 204 -15.79 4.23 10.59
N GLN A 205 -16.30 4.56 11.78
CA GLN A 205 -15.65 5.52 12.67
C GLN A 205 -14.26 5.02 13.09
N LEU A 206 -14.14 3.76 13.51
CA LEU A 206 -12.86 3.20 13.95
C LEU A 206 -11.82 3.14 12.82
N GLU A 207 -12.26 2.94 11.57
CA GLU A 207 -11.34 3.00 10.41
C GLU A 207 -10.86 4.44 10.15
N ASN A 208 -11.73 5.43 10.35
CA ASN A 208 -11.34 6.84 10.27
C ASN A 208 -10.34 7.21 11.35
N GLU A 209 -10.55 6.77 12.59
CA GLU A 209 -9.61 6.97 13.69
C GLU A 209 -8.26 6.29 13.39
N PHE A 210 -8.29 5.05 12.91
CA PHE A 210 -7.10 4.31 12.50
C PHE A 210 -6.33 5.05 11.41
N ALA A 211 -6.99 5.39 10.30
CA ALA A 211 -6.35 6.08 9.17
C ALA A 211 -5.83 7.46 9.55
N SER A 212 -6.61 8.24 10.31
CA SER A 212 -6.20 9.58 10.77
C SER A 212 -4.97 9.50 11.66
N SER A 213 -4.89 8.52 12.55
CA SER A 213 -3.72 8.28 13.40
C SER A 213 -2.46 8.01 12.57
N LEU A 214 -2.57 7.17 11.53
CA LEU A 214 -1.45 6.91 10.62
C LEU A 214 -1.09 8.16 9.81
N PHE A 215 -2.06 8.92 9.32
CA PHE A 215 -1.78 10.14 8.56
C PHE A 215 -1.05 11.19 9.41
N GLU A 216 -1.48 11.46 10.64
CA GLU A 216 -0.74 12.37 11.54
C GLU A 216 0.71 11.91 11.76
N SER A 217 0.93 10.61 11.94
CA SER A 217 2.28 10.04 12.13
C SER A 217 3.21 10.29 10.94
N LEU A 218 2.66 10.33 9.72
CA LEU A 218 3.42 10.61 8.51
C LEU A 218 3.96 12.04 8.46
N LYS A 219 3.40 13.02 9.19
CA LYS A 219 3.95 14.39 9.24
C LYS A 219 5.34 14.42 9.88
N ALA A 220 5.58 13.53 10.85
CA ALA A 220 6.84 13.44 11.59
C ALA A 220 7.91 12.63 10.84
N ASN A 221 7.52 11.67 9.99
CA ASN A 221 8.48 10.80 9.31
C ASN A 221 9.16 11.51 8.12
N ARG A 222 10.50 11.61 8.16
CA ARG A 222 11.30 12.25 7.09
C ARG A 222 11.96 11.28 6.10
N ASN A 223 11.78 9.97 6.27
CA ASN A 223 12.44 8.94 5.45
C ASN A 223 11.46 8.18 4.56
N LEU A 224 10.19 8.08 4.97
CA LEU A 224 9.17 7.41 4.22
C LEU A 224 8.84 8.21 2.95
N ASN A 225 9.13 7.63 1.79
CA ASN A 225 8.82 8.23 0.49
C ASN A 225 7.62 7.59 -0.20
N SER A 226 7.19 6.41 0.26
CA SER A 226 6.05 5.70 -0.29
C SER A 226 5.13 5.22 0.83
N PHE A 227 3.86 5.61 0.78
CA PHE A 227 2.85 5.12 1.71
C PHE A 227 1.60 4.66 0.96
N ARG A 228 1.13 3.46 1.29
CA ARG A 228 -0.12 2.91 0.77
C ARG A 228 -1.02 2.47 1.91
N LEU A 229 -2.27 2.91 1.90
CA LEU A 229 -3.32 2.42 2.79
C LEU A 229 -4.54 1.98 1.99
N GLU A 230 -4.98 0.74 2.18
CA GLU A 230 -6.26 0.24 1.68
C GLU A 230 -7.15 -0.11 2.86
N THR A 231 -8.26 0.61 2.99
CA THR A 231 -9.20 0.46 4.09
C THR A 231 -10.36 -0.45 3.72
N MET A 232 -11.05 -0.98 4.73
CA MET A 232 -12.21 -1.85 4.52
C MET A 232 -13.48 -1.06 4.15
N CYS A 233 -13.60 0.15 4.68
CA CYS A 233 -14.74 1.03 4.54
C CYS A 233 -14.33 2.42 4.01
N HIS A 234 -15.34 3.28 3.86
CA HIS A 234 -15.14 4.67 3.45
C HIS A 234 -14.47 5.45 4.57
N LEU A 235 -13.58 6.35 4.17
CA LEU A 235 -13.09 7.39 5.07
C LEU A 235 -13.97 8.64 4.90
N GLU A 236 -14.20 9.32 6.01
CA GLU A 236 -14.85 10.62 6.08
C GLU A 236 -13.97 11.69 5.42
N ASP A 237 -14.61 12.74 4.93
CA ASP A 237 -13.91 13.85 4.26
C ASP A 237 -12.86 14.47 5.18
N SER A 238 -13.11 14.58 6.49
CA SER A 238 -12.14 15.05 7.49
C SER A 238 -10.82 14.26 7.44
N THR A 239 -10.89 12.93 7.41
CA THR A 239 -9.72 12.04 7.32
C THR A 239 -9.05 12.12 5.95
N LYS A 240 -9.82 12.30 4.86
CA LYS A 240 -9.26 12.56 3.52
C LYS A 240 -8.50 13.89 3.45
N HIS A 241 -9.04 14.95 4.06
CA HIS A 241 -8.37 16.26 4.15
C HIS A 241 -7.09 16.18 4.97
N LEU A 242 -7.06 15.36 6.02
CA LEU A 242 -5.84 15.10 6.77
C LEU A 242 -4.78 14.38 5.90
N ALA A 243 -5.16 13.36 5.13
CA ALA A 243 -4.24 12.71 4.18
C ALA A 243 -3.60 13.73 3.23
N TRP A 244 -4.41 14.69 2.76
CA TRP A 244 -3.95 15.78 1.91
C TRP A 244 -2.98 16.73 2.61
N ASP A 245 -3.35 17.18 3.82
CA ASP A 245 -2.51 18.06 4.63
C ASP A 245 -1.11 17.46 4.83
N VAL A 246 -1.06 16.16 5.17
CA VAL A 246 0.18 15.38 5.32
C VAL A 246 1.03 15.39 4.06
N VAL A 247 0.41 15.09 2.90
CA VAL A 247 1.10 15.11 1.60
C VAL A 247 1.68 16.49 1.32
N SER A 248 0.93 17.56 1.60
CA SER A 248 1.38 18.92 1.35
C SER A 248 2.52 19.38 2.27
N GLN A 249 2.59 18.84 3.49
CA GLN A 249 3.58 19.21 4.50
C GLN A 249 4.82 18.29 4.52
N ASN A 250 4.70 17.05 4.03
CA ASN A 250 5.80 16.09 3.99
C ASN A 250 6.39 15.98 2.58
N SER A 251 7.39 16.81 2.29
CA SER A 251 8.09 16.84 1.01
C SER A 251 8.81 15.54 0.64
N ASN A 252 9.08 14.64 1.60
CA ASN A 252 9.71 13.35 1.33
C ASN A 252 8.73 12.33 0.75
N LEU A 253 7.44 12.49 1.00
CA LEU A 253 6.40 11.57 0.59
C LEU A 253 6.05 11.78 -0.89
N THR A 254 6.85 11.17 -1.76
CA THR A 254 6.70 11.29 -3.22
C THR A 254 5.62 10.37 -3.79
N ARG A 255 5.26 9.32 -3.06
CA ARG A 255 4.21 8.37 -3.40
C ARG A 255 3.28 8.21 -2.23
N PHE A 256 2.02 8.55 -2.45
CA PHE A 256 0.96 8.33 -1.51
C PHE A 256 -0.19 7.64 -2.24
N TYR A 257 -0.81 6.67 -1.59
CA TYR A 257 -2.00 6.04 -2.10
C TYR A 257 -2.86 5.70 -0.91
N ALA A 258 -4.09 6.18 -0.90
CA ALA A 258 -5.07 5.77 0.07
C ALA A 258 -6.37 5.51 -0.68
N LYS A 259 -6.80 4.25 -0.68
CA LYS A 259 -8.02 3.84 -1.39
C LYS A 259 -9.21 4.10 -0.50
N PHE A 260 -10.03 5.08 -0.84
CA PHE A 260 -11.32 5.31 -0.19
C PHE A 260 -12.43 4.80 -1.11
N LYS A 261 -13.48 4.21 -0.53
CA LYS A 261 -14.38 3.32 -1.28
C LYS A 261 -15.71 3.98 -1.64
N SER A 262 -15.82 5.11 -2.33
CA SER A 262 -17.13 5.72 -2.62
C SER A 262 -18.17 4.79 -3.31
N GLN A 263 -19.47 5.02 -3.06
CA GLN A 263 -20.60 4.34 -3.75
C GLN A 263 -20.91 4.96 -5.12
N ASP A 264 -20.43 6.17 -5.37
CA ASP A 264 -20.29 6.79 -6.69
C ASP A 264 -18.81 6.78 -7.02
N ASP A 265 -18.35 6.29 -8.17
CA ASP A 265 -16.93 6.08 -8.58
C ASP A 265 -16.01 7.34 -8.60
N GLN A 266 -16.16 8.27 -7.67
CA GLN A 266 -15.35 9.47 -7.50
C GLN A 266 -14.02 9.14 -6.81
N LEU A 267 -13.06 8.75 -7.66
CA LEU A 267 -11.62 9.00 -7.58
C LEU A 267 -11.00 9.21 -6.18
N ASP A 268 -10.36 8.17 -5.66
CA ASP A 268 -9.63 8.24 -4.40
C ASP A 268 -8.22 7.64 -4.59
N MET A 269 -7.41 8.30 -5.43
CA MET A 269 -5.96 8.10 -5.56
C MET A 269 -5.26 9.44 -5.38
N LEU A 270 -4.69 9.68 -4.21
CA LEU A 270 -3.85 10.85 -3.96
C LEU A 270 -2.42 10.59 -4.45
N LEU A 271 -2.19 10.58 -5.76
CA LEU A 271 -0.83 10.58 -6.29
C LEU A 271 -0.20 11.96 -6.04
N ALA A 272 0.50 12.04 -4.91
CA ALA A 272 1.25 13.19 -4.44
C ALA A 272 2.48 13.48 -5.31
N PHE A 273 2.28 13.90 -6.55
CA PHE A 273 3.32 14.68 -7.21
C PHE A 273 3.24 16.09 -6.65
N ASN A 274 4.22 16.47 -5.81
CA ASN A 274 4.38 17.78 -5.15
C ASN A 274 4.40 19.02 -6.09
N GLN A 275 4.06 18.87 -7.36
CA GLN A 275 4.20 19.87 -8.41
C GLN A 275 2.90 20.63 -8.73
N TYR A 276 1.77 20.29 -8.12
CA TYR A 276 0.47 20.71 -8.65
C TYR A 276 -0.34 21.58 -7.68
N GLN A 277 -0.24 22.91 -7.85
CA GLN A 277 -0.98 23.95 -7.09
C GLN A 277 -2.51 23.83 -7.20
N TRP A 278 -3.03 23.18 -8.24
CA TRP A 278 -4.48 23.01 -8.44
C TRP A 278 -5.11 22.05 -7.44
N MET A 279 -4.37 21.05 -6.95
CA MET A 279 -4.88 20.06 -5.98
C MET A 279 -5.16 20.71 -4.62
N LYS A 280 -4.36 21.71 -4.22
CA LYS A 280 -4.61 22.51 -3.01
C LYS A 280 -5.93 23.27 -3.11
N ARG A 281 -6.24 23.82 -4.28
CA ARG A 281 -7.51 24.52 -4.52
C ARG A 281 -8.70 23.56 -4.54
N TRP A 282 -8.56 22.36 -5.12
CA TRP A 282 -9.58 21.31 -5.11
C TRP A 282 -10.04 20.97 -3.68
N THR A 283 -9.09 20.82 -2.76
CA THR A 283 -9.37 20.53 -1.35
C THR A 283 -9.94 21.73 -0.60
N ASP A 284 -9.58 22.95 -0.98
CA ASP A 284 -10.09 24.19 -0.38
C ASP A 284 -11.52 24.52 -0.87
N THR A 285 -11.96 24.03 -2.04
CA THR A 285 -13.29 24.28 -2.64
C THR A 285 -14.47 23.54 -2.00
N PHE A 286 -14.47 23.38 -0.69
CA PHE A 286 -15.38 22.63 0.20
C PHE A 286 -16.92 22.59 -0.08
N ALA A 287 -17.50 23.26 -1.07
CA ALA A 287 -18.93 23.54 -1.07
C ALA A 287 -19.80 22.75 -2.05
N THR A 288 -19.46 22.56 -3.33
CA THR A 288 -20.44 22.01 -4.30
C THR A 288 -19.81 21.42 -5.57
N THR A 289 -20.51 20.52 -6.26
CA THR A 289 -20.12 19.93 -7.57
C THR A 289 -19.68 20.98 -8.62
N PRO A 290 -20.34 22.15 -8.75
CA PRO A 290 -19.91 23.24 -9.65
C PRO A 290 -18.49 23.76 -9.38
N ASN A 291 -18.09 23.93 -8.12
CA ASN A 291 -16.74 24.44 -7.80
C ASN A 291 -15.66 23.42 -8.15
N ARG A 292 -15.94 22.13 -7.99
CA ARG A 292 -15.05 21.05 -8.44
C ARG A 292 -14.91 21.07 -9.97
N VAL A 293 -16.01 21.23 -10.71
CA VAL A 293 -15.98 21.35 -12.18
C VAL A 293 -15.13 22.54 -12.63
N GLU A 294 -15.18 23.66 -11.93
CA GLU A 294 -14.37 24.84 -12.24
C GLU A 294 -12.87 24.58 -12.04
N VAL A 295 -12.49 23.85 -10.97
CA VAL A 295 -11.11 23.41 -10.78
C VAL A 295 -10.71 22.40 -11.86
N VAL A 296 -11.56 21.44 -12.25
CA VAL A 296 -11.28 20.53 -13.40
C VAL A 296 -10.99 21.34 -14.67
N ARG A 297 -11.81 22.35 -14.96
CA ARG A 297 -11.67 23.22 -16.14
C ARG A 297 -10.36 23.98 -16.12
N GLU A 298 -10.00 24.59 -14.99
CA GLU A 298 -8.73 25.30 -14.86
C GLU A 298 -7.51 24.38 -15.07
N ILE A 299 -7.58 23.12 -14.61
CA ILE A 299 -6.50 22.17 -14.85
C ILE A 299 -6.39 21.82 -16.32
N LEU A 300 -7.52 21.53 -16.97
CA LEU A 300 -7.59 21.23 -18.39
C LEU A 300 -7.04 22.36 -19.27
N ASP A 301 -7.26 23.60 -18.85
CA ASP A 301 -6.82 24.81 -19.55
C ASP A 301 -5.35 25.20 -19.22
N SER A 302 -4.72 24.54 -18.24
CA SER A 302 -3.33 24.81 -17.85
C SER A 302 -2.32 24.01 -18.67
N GLU A 303 -1.11 24.55 -18.85
CA GLU A 303 0.03 23.80 -19.45
C GLU A 303 0.36 22.50 -18.68
N GLN A 304 -0.10 22.38 -17.42
CA GLN A 304 0.08 21.20 -16.58
C GLN A 304 -0.79 20.01 -17.02
N ALA A 305 -1.83 20.23 -17.83
CA ALA A 305 -2.70 19.17 -18.34
C ALA A 305 -1.93 18.10 -19.15
N GLN A 306 -0.83 18.49 -19.80
CA GLN A 306 -0.03 17.61 -20.65
C GLN A 306 0.81 16.59 -19.86
N ASN A 307 1.09 16.84 -18.58
CA ASN A 307 1.97 16.00 -17.75
C ASN A 307 1.23 15.07 -16.80
N ALA A 308 -0.09 15.09 -16.80
CA ALA A 308 -0.88 14.48 -15.75
C ALA A 308 -1.53 13.17 -16.21
N THR A 309 -0.80 12.06 -16.08
CA THR A 309 -1.39 10.70 -16.01
C THR A 309 -2.51 10.67 -14.95
N SER A 310 -2.40 11.48 -13.90
CA SER A 310 -3.43 11.71 -12.88
C SER A 310 -4.69 12.42 -13.40
N LEU A 311 -4.58 13.28 -14.42
CA LEU A 311 -5.73 13.95 -15.06
C LEU A 311 -6.55 12.98 -15.91
N PHE A 312 -5.88 12.01 -16.53
CA PHE A 312 -6.56 10.97 -17.29
C PHE A 312 -7.51 10.15 -16.41
N HIS A 313 -7.13 9.88 -15.17
CA HIS A 313 -8.02 9.25 -14.19
C HIS A 313 -9.17 10.18 -13.78
N LEU A 314 -8.90 11.47 -13.55
CA LEU A 314 -9.92 12.49 -13.25
C LEU A 314 -10.97 12.63 -14.37
N LEU A 315 -10.57 12.60 -15.64
CA LEU A 315 -11.46 12.82 -16.78
C LEU A 315 -12.27 11.59 -17.19
N ARG A 316 -11.74 10.39 -16.96
CA ARG A 316 -12.39 9.12 -17.30
C ARG A 316 -13.65 8.85 -16.47
N GLU A 317 -13.63 9.25 -15.19
CA GLU A 317 -14.71 8.96 -14.24
C GLU A 317 -15.76 10.10 -14.16
N PHE A 318 -15.55 11.23 -14.86
CA PHE A 318 -16.50 12.37 -14.91
C PHE A 318 -16.92 12.73 -16.35
N PRO A 319 -17.55 11.82 -17.10
CA PRO A 319 -18.00 12.11 -18.46
C PRO A 319 -19.04 13.24 -18.54
N GLU A 320 -19.80 13.49 -17.47
CA GLU A 320 -20.75 14.60 -17.35
C GLU A 320 -20.06 15.98 -17.28
N ALA A 321 -18.90 16.08 -16.62
CA ALA A 321 -18.10 17.30 -16.58
C ALA A 321 -17.55 17.62 -17.99
N LEU A 322 -17.14 16.59 -18.74
CA LEU A 322 -16.76 16.75 -20.14
C LEU A 322 -17.93 17.15 -21.05
N ARG A 323 -19.15 16.63 -20.79
CA ARG A 323 -20.37 17.00 -21.55
C ARG A 323 -20.85 18.41 -21.30
N THR A 324 -20.66 18.95 -20.09
CA THR A 324 -20.99 20.34 -19.75
C THR A 324 -19.91 21.34 -20.17
N MET A 325 -18.75 20.84 -20.63
CA MET A 325 -17.64 21.64 -21.16
C MET A 325 -17.61 21.72 -22.70
N ALA A 326 -18.40 20.91 -23.41
CA ALA A 326 -18.55 20.92 -24.87
C ALA A 326 -19.76 21.76 -25.31
#